data_AF-A0A0G1VXI5-F1
#
_entry.id   AF-A0A0G1VXI5-F1
#
_cell.length_a   1.000
_cell.length_b   1.000
_cell.length_c   1.000
_cell.angle_alpha   90.00
_cell.angle_beta   90.00
_cell.angle_gamma   90.00
#
_symmetry.space_group_name_H-M   'P 1'
#
loop_
_entity.id
_entity.type
_entity.pdbx_description
1 polymer ?
#
loop_
_entity_poly.entity_id
_entity_poly.type
_entity_poly.pdbx_seq_one_letter_code
_entity_poly.pdbx_strand_id
1 'polypeptide(L)'
;VNGSAFRSAGVLSSTTYAIHCFGTGNSQRVSDDVTVVVEAPNKMPSISLVDAPTSFRASISSVWSVTASDPDGAELTITANWGDGKQDITIASTTVAGGNMLTPFSHTFTKEGIHTVSFTAKDKRGGETARTFPIVVTEAPRIMRIRGRYQFAALFEGYRVSFPF
;
A
#
# COMPACT_ATOMS: atom_id res chain seq x y z
N VAL A 1 -43.41 -24.29 -18.08
CA VAL A 1 -42.10 -23.62 -18.17
C VAL A 1 -41.06 -24.65 -17.74
N ASN A 2 -40.38 -25.30 -18.68
CA ASN A 2 -39.30 -26.24 -18.38
C ASN A 2 -38.04 -25.42 -18.05
N GLY A 3 -37.80 -25.22 -16.76
CA GLY A 3 -36.60 -24.55 -16.28
C GLY A 3 -35.43 -25.51 -16.28
N SER A 4 -34.54 -25.38 -17.27
CA SER A 4 -33.22 -26.03 -17.24
C SER A 4 -32.39 -25.38 -16.15
N ALA A 5 -32.20 -26.05 -15.02
CA ALA A 5 -31.30 -25.59 -13.97
C ALA A 5 -29.85 -25.90 -14.38
N PHE A 6 -29.09 -24.87 -14.79
CA PHE A 6 -27.66 -24.99 -14.96
C PHE A 6 -26.99 -24.91 -13.59
N ARG A 7 -26.42 -26.03 -13.12
CA ARG A 7 -25.51 -26.02 -11.96
C ARG A 7 -24.09 -25.82 -12.48
N SER A 8 -23.48 -24.68 -12.19
CA SER A 8 -22.04 -24.51 -12.45
C SER A 8 -21.26 -25.31 -11.39
N ALA A 9 -20.65 -26.42 -11.81
CA ALA A 9 -19.54 -27.01 -11.06
C ALA A 9 -18.40 -26.00 -11.05
N GLY A 10 -17.77 -25.77 -9.89
CA GLY A 10 -16.81 -24.69 -9.63
C GLY A 10 -15.93 -24.33 -10.84
N VAL A 11 -16.22 -23.18 -11.42
CA VAL A 11 -15.55 -22.69 -12.63
C VAL A 11 -14.25 -22.02 -12.20
N LEU A 12 -13.11 -22.59 -12.60
CA LEU A 12 -11.77 -22.09 -12.25
C LEU A 12 -11.25 -21.02 -13.24
N SER A 13 -11.93 -20.81 -14.37
CA SER A 13 -11.56 -19.89 -15.45
C SER A 13 -12.80 -19.20 -16.00
N SER A 14 -12.74 -17.89 -16.30
CA SER A 14 -13.89 -17.19 -16.85
C SER A 14 -14.37 -17.84 -18.15
N THR A 15 -15.69 -17.97 -18.31
CA THR A 15 -16.29 -18.56 -19.50
C THR A 15 -17.63 -17.92 -19.82
N THR A 16 -17.97 -17.87 -21.10
CA THR A 16 -19.23 -17.32 -21.59
C THR A 16 -20.07 -18.46 -22.16
N TYR A 17 -21.29 -18.60 -21.64
CA TYR A 17 -22.28 -19.54 -22.15
C TYR A 17 -23.28 -18.78 -23.02
N ALA A 18 -23.47 -19.25 -24.26
CA ALA A 18 -24.60 -18.83 -25.09
C ALA A 18 -25.79 -19.76 -24.79
N ILE A 19 -26.89 -19.20 -24.31
CA ILE A 19 -28.15 -19.90 -24.07
C ILE A 19 -29.08 -19.52 -25.21
N HIS A 20 -29.32 -20.48 -26.09
CA HIS A 20 -30.30 -20.36 -27.16
C HIS A 20 -31.69 -20.68 -26.61
N CYS A 21 -32.55 -19.66 -26.50
CA CYS A 21 -33.93 -19.81 -26.09
C CYS A 21 -34.84 -19.85 -27.32
N PHE A 22 -35.89 -20.66 -27.31
CA PHE A 22 -36.93 -20.60 -28.34
C PHE A 22 -38.33 -20.70 -27.73
N GLY A 23 -39.21 -19.82 -28.17
CA GLY A 23 -40.64 -19.85 -27.92
C GLY A 23 -41.38 -20.44 -29.11
N THR A 24 -42.44 -21.19 -28.84
CA THR A 24 -43.33 -21.72 -29.87
C THR A 24 -44.77 -21.31 -29.56
N GLY A 25 -45.45 -20.71 -30.54
CA GLY A 25 -46.86 -20.34 -30.45
C GLY A 25 -47.48 -20.19 -31.85
N ASN A 26 -48.71 -20.64 -32.04
CA ASN A 26 -49.45 -20.57 -33.32
C ASN A 26 -48.60 -20.93 -34.57
N SER A 27 -47.91 -22.08 -34.54
CA SER A 27 -47.06 -22.59 -35.62
C SER A 27 -45.86 -21.70 -36.01
N GLN A 28 -45.54 -20.67 -35.22
CA GLN A 28 -44.32 -19.88 -35.36
C GLN A 28 -43.30 -20.25 -34.27
N ARG A 29 -42.03 -20.20 -34.65
CA ARG A 29 -40.88 -20.35 -33.75
C ARG A 29 -40.16 -19.02 -33.70
N VAL A 30 -39.99 -18.47 -32.50
CA VAL A 30 -39.15 -17.29 -32.25
C VAL A 30 -37.98 -17.76 -31.40
N SER A 31 -36.77 -17.33 -31.73
CA SER A 31 -35.57 -17.59 -30.94
C SER A 31 -34.96 -16.29 -30.45
N ASP A 32 -34.32 -16.37 -29.28
CA ASP A 32 -33.53 -15.29 -28.70
C ASP A 32 -32.31 -15.89 -27.99
N ASP A 33 -31.22 -15.14 -27.98
CA ASP A 33 -29.94 -15.59 -27.42
C ASP A 33 -29.62 -14.79 -26.16
N VAL A 34 -29.37 -15.52 -25.07
CA VAL A 34 -28.92 -14.93 -23.81
C VAL A 34 -27.49 -15.37 -23.56
N THR A 35 -26.60 -14.42 -23.32
CA THR A 35 -25.23 -14.74 -22.89
C THR A 35 -25.15 -14.69 -21.37
N VAL A 36 -24.53 -15.70 -20.78
CA VAL A 36 -24.22 -15.76 -19.34
C VAL A 36 -22.71 -15.81 -19.19
N VAL A 37 -22.14 -14.78 -18.56
CA VAL A 37 -20.73 -14.74 -18.23
C VAL A 37 -20.55 -15.28 -16.81
N VAL A 38 -19.71 -16.29 -16.66
CA VAL A 38 -19.25 -16.79 -15.37
C VAL A 38 -17.81 -16.35 -15.20
N GLU A 39 -17.55 -15.48 -14.22
CA GLU A 39 -16.19 -15.06 -13.90
C GLU A 39 -15.48 -16.06 -12.99
N ALA A 40 -14.16 -16.18 -13.14
CA ALA A 40 -13.34 -16.89 -12.17
C ALA A 40 -13.34 -16.15 -10.82
N PRO A 41 -13.23 -16.87 -9.68
CA PRO A 41 -13.05 -16.24 -8.37
C PRO A 41 -11.86 -15.28 -8.38
N ASN A 42 -11.98 -14.13 -7.70
CA ASN A 42 -10.89 -13.19 -7.56
C ASN A 42 -9.80 -13.75 -6.65
N LYS A 43 -8.54 -13.63 -7.07
CA LYS A 43 -7.38 -13.98 -6.24
C LYS A 43 -6.92 -12.75 -5.49
N MET A 44 -6.42 -12.96 -4.27
CA MET A 44 -5.93 -11.85 -3.45
C MET A 44 -4.59 -11.34 -3.98
N PRO A 45 -4.34 -10.01 -3.87
CA PRO A 45 -3.02 -9.47 -4.13
C PRO A 45 -2.03 -9.93 -3.06
N SER A 46 -0.75 -9.87 -3.38
CA SER A 46 0.34 -10.03 -2.42
C SER A 46 1.16 -8.75 -2.32
N ILE A 47 1.65 -8.45 -1.12
CA ILE A 47 2.59 -7.37 -0.87
C ILE A 47 3.75 -7.89 -0.01
N SER A 48 4.96 -7.48 -0.39
CA SER A 48 6.21 -7.85 0.28
C SER A 48 7.07 -6.61 0.48
N LEU A 49 7.77 -6.57 1.61
CA LEU A 49 8.73 -5.51 1.87
C LEU A 49 10.06 -5.84 1.20
N VAL A 50 10.63 -4.88 0.48
CA VAL A 50 11.97 -5.00 -0.10
C VAL A 50 13.00 -4.37 0.82
N ASP A 51 12.72 -3.15 1.26
CA ASP A 51 13.59 -2.41 2.18
C ASP A 51 12.78 -1.49 3.09
N ALA A 52 13.20 -1.41 4.35
CA ALA A 52 12.63 -0.50 5.32
C ALA A 52 13.62 -0.19 6.45
N PRO A 53 13.64 1.06 6.94
CA PRO A 53 14.36 1.37 8.14
C PRO A 53 13.66 0.75 9.35
N THR A 54 14.44 0.11 10.22
CA THR A 54 13.97 -0.48 11.48
C THR A 54 14.15 0.46 12.67
N SER A 55 15.11 1.39 12.60
CA SER A 55 15.28 2.44 13.60
C SER A 55 15.95 3.70 13.03
N PHE A 56 15.48 4.89 13.43
CA PHE A 56 16.03 6.17 13.01
C PHE A 56 15.65 7.28 14.01
N ARG A 57 16.19 8.50 13.82
CA ARG A 57 15.84 9.65 14.67
C ARG A 57 14.58 10.33 14.17
N ALA A 58 13.79 10.88 15.09
CA ALA A 58 12.68 11.76 14.75
C ALA A 58 13.16 12.93 13.86
N SER A 59 12.24 13.46 13.06
CA SER A 59 12.46 14.56 12.11
C SER A 59 13.41 14.24 10.93
N ILE A 60 13.69 12.96 10.68
CA ILE A 60 14.39 12.48 9.49
C ILE A 60 13.40 11.85 8.52
N SER A 61 13.43 12.28 7.25
CA SER A 61 12.66 11.63 6.18
C SER A 61 13.28 10.26 5.87
N SER A 62 12.45 9.24 6.01
CA SER A 62 12.81 7.84 5.82
C SER A 62 12.10 7.29 4.60
N VAL A 63 12.66 6.25 3.96
CA VAL A 63 12.14 5.66 2.72
C VAL A 63 11.87 4.17 2.91
N TRP A 64 10.73 3.71 2.43
CA TRP A 64 10.33 2.29 2.40
C TRP A 64 10.17 1.87 0.95
N SER A 65 10.65 0.67 0.62
CA SER A 65 10.45 0.06 -0.69
C SER A 65 9.63 -1.21 -0.53
N VAL A 66 8.46 -1.25 -1.17
CA VAL A 66 7.58 -2.42 -1.19
C VAL A 66 7.42 -2.95 -2.60
N THR A 67 7.13 -4.25 -2.69
CA THR A 67 6.66 -4.91 -3.92
C THR A 67 5.24 -5.39 -3.75
N ALA A 68 4.41 -5.20 -4.76
CA ALA A 68 3.07 -5.80 -4.81
C ALA A 68 2.81 -6.46 -6.17
N SER A 69 1.96 -7.48 -6.17
CA SER A 69 1.56 -8.23 -7.35
C SER A 69 0.16 -8.82 -7.17
N ASP A 70 -0.57 -8.98 -8.27
CA ASP A 70 -1.87 -9.62 -8.30
C ASP A 70 -1.87 -10.82 -9.24
N PRO A 71 -2.27 -12.03 -8.80
CA PRO A 71 -2.26 -13.21 -9.66
C PRO A 71 -3.23 -13.17 -10.84
N ASP A 72 -4.26 -12.32 -10.79
CA ASP A 72 -5.20 -12.09 -11.89
C ASP A 72 -4.73 -10.95 -12.82
N GLY A 73 -3.58 -10.33 -12.51
CA GLY A 73 -3.05 -9.18 -13.25
C GLY A 73 -3.84 -7.90 -13.04
N ALA A 74 -4.64 -7.83 -11.98
CA ALA A 74 -5.46 -6.67 -11.68
C ALA A 74 -4.62 -5.45 -11.28
N GLU A 75 -5.16 -4.27 -11.55
CA GLU A 75 -4.56 -3.01 -11.09
C GLU A 75 -4.66 -2.89 -9.56
N LEU A 76 -3.54 -2.49 -8.94
CA LEU A 76 -3.44 -2.37 -7.49
C LEU A 76 -3.37 -0.93 -7.03
N THR A 77 -4.08 -0.66 -5.94
CA THR A 77 -3.92 0.55 -5.13
C THR A 77 -3.13 0.18 -3.88
N ILE A 78 -2.00 0.84 -3.64
CA ILE A 78 -1.18 0.64 -2.44
C ILE A 78 -1.36 1.83 -1.51
N THR A 79 -1.68 1.55 -0.24
CA THR A 79 -1.80 2.57 0.81
C THR A 79 -0.79 2.31 1.91
N ALA A 80 -0.04 3.34 2.29
CA ALA A 80 0.88 3.35 3.42
C ALA A 80 0.26 4.12 4.58
N ASN A 81 0.04 3.42 5.70
CA ASN A 81 -0.37 3.99 6.97
C ASN A 81 0.82 3.99 7.93
N TRP A 82 1.11 5.13 8.53
CA TRP A 82 2.33 5.33 9.30
C TRP A 82 2.19 4.96 10.78
N GLY A 83 0.97 4.78 11.28
CA GLY A 83 0.71 4.50 12.69
C GLY A 83 0.91 5.69 13.64
N ASP A 84 1.19 6.90 13.13
CA ASP A 84 1.40 8.12 13.93
C ASP A 84 0.21 9.09 13.90
N GLY A 85 -0.89 8.69 13.25
CA GLY A 85 -2.12 9.48 13.09
C GLY A 85 -2.03 10.57 12.01
N LYS A 86 -0.95 10.63 11.22
CA LYS A 86 -0.89 11.48 10.03
C LYS A 86 -1.62 10.82 8.85
N GLN A 87 -1.84 11.61 7.81
CA GLN A 87 -2.51 11.16 6.59
C GLN A 87 -1.72 10.05 5.90
N ASP A 88 -2.45 9.02 5.47
CA ASP A 88 -1.91 7.92 4.69
C ASP A 88 -1.48 8.38 3.29
N ILE A 89 -0.49 7.71 2.72
CA ILE A 89 -0.07 7.93 1.33
C ILE A 89 -0.63 6.80 0.47
N THR A 90 -1.41 7.16 -0.55
CA THR A 90 -1.96 6.19 -1.50
C THR A 90 -1.36 6.41 -2.88
N ILE A 91 -0.91 5.33 -3.50
CA ILE A 91 -0.38 5.30 -4.87
C ILE A 91 -1.17 4.26 -5.66
N ALA A 92 -1.73 4.68 -6.79
CA ALA A 92 -2.32 3.77 -7.77
C ALA A 92 -1.21 3.24 -8.69
N SER A 93 -1.20 1.94 -8.93
CA SER A 93 -0.28 1.28 -9.87
C SER A 93 -0.81 1.34 -11.30
N THR A 94 0.05 1.52 -12.28
CA THR A 94 -0.20 1.08 -13.67
C THR A 94 0.37 -0.33 -13.82
N THR A 95 -0.51 -1.29 -14.13
CA THR A 95 -0.24 -2.75 -14.15
C THR A 95 1.00 -3.18 -14.93
N VAL A 96 1.76 -4.14 -14.37
CA VAL A 96 2.49 -5.15 -15.15
C VAL A 96 1.81 -6.49 -14.84
N ALA A 97 1.10 -7.07 -15.80
CA ALA A 97 0.44 -8.37 -15.61
C ALA A 97 1.47 -9.43 -15.17
N GLY A 98 1.30 -9.99 -13.97
CA GLY A 98 2.24 -10.97 -13.39
C GLY A 98 3.59 -10.39 -12.94
N GLY A 99 3.76 -9.07 -12.89
CA GLY A 99 5.00 -8.41 -12.44
C GLY A 99 4.93 -7.87 -11.01
N ASN A 100 6.10 -7.73 -10.38
CA ASN A 100 6.24 -7.03 -9.09
C ASN A 100 6.44 -5.53 -9.34
N MET A 101 5.62 -4.68 -8.73
CA MET A 101 5.84 -3.22 -8.74
C MET A 101 6.68 -2.80 -7.54
N LEU A 102 7.86 -2.23 -7.74
CA LEU A 102 8.63 -1.57 -6.67
C LEU A 102 8.11 -0.14 -6.47
N THR A 103 7.62 0.18 -5.28
CA THR A 103 7.13 1.54 -4.97
C THR A 103 7.87 2.10 -3.75
N PRO A 104 8.59 3.23 -3.92
CA PRO A 104 9.15 3.96 -2.78
C PRO A 104 8.06 4.81 -2.11
N PHE A 105 7.99 4.72 -0.79
CA PHE A 105 7.21 5.63 0.05
C PHE A 105 8.16 6.36 0.99
N SER A 106 7.86 7.61 1.32
CA SER A 106 8.63 8.36 2.31
C SER A 106 7.74 8.99 3.37
N HIS A 107 8.28 9.08 4.58
CA HIS A 107 7.58 9.66 5.73
C HIS A 107 8.56 10.23 6.75
N THR A 108 8.09 11.21 7.52
CA THR A 108 8.84 11.82 8.62
C THR A 108 8.03 11.74 9.92
N PHE A 109 8.52 10.91 10.85
CA PHE A 109 8.00 10.82 12.20
C PHE A 109 8.49 11.98 13.04
N THR A 110 7.59 12.64 13.77
CA THR A 110 7.91 13.79 14.64
C THR A 110 7.98 13.42 16.12
N LYS A 111 7.54 12.21 16.49
CA LYS A 111 7.56 11.70 17.86
C LYS A 111 8.38 10.43 17.92
N GLU A 112 9.23 10.34 18.92
CA GLU A 112 9.91 9.11 19.33
C GLU A 112 8.91 8.05 19.81
N GLY A 113 9.34 6.79 19.80
CA GLY A 113 8.53 5.64 20.18
C GLY A 113 8.48 4.57 19.08
N ILE A 114 7.69 3.53 19.35
CA ILE A 114 7.45 2.45 18.39
C ILE A 114 6.20 2.81 17.58
N HIS A 115 6.34 2.86 16.25
CA HIS A 115 5.21 3.08 15.34
C HIS A 115 4.98 1.82 14.52
N THR A 116 3.73 1.45 14.28
CA THR A 116 3.36 0.30 13.44
C THR A 116 2.96 0.80 12.07
N VAL A 117 3.87 0.70 11.11
CA VAL A 117 3.63 1.07 9.71
C VAL A 117 2.90 -0.09 9.03
N SER A 118 1.84 0.20 8.28
CA SER A 118 1.09 -0.78 7.50
C SER A 118 1.10 -0.42 6.02
N PHE A 119 1.36 -1.40 5.16
CA PHE A 119 1.16 -1.29 3.72
C PHE A 119 0.03 -2.21 3.29
N THR A 120 -0.95 -1.66 2.59
CA THR A 120 -2.13 -2.39 2.11
C THR A 120 -2.16 -2.34 0.58
N ALA A 121 -2.26 -3.49 -0.06
CA ALA A 121 -2.50 -3.62 -1.50
C ALA A 121 -3.94 -4.06 -1.74
N LYS A 122 -4.66 -3.34 -2.61
CA LYS A 122 -6.06 -3.59 -2.93
C LYS A 122 -6.28 -3.63 -4.44
N ASP A 123 -6.98 -4.66 -4.92
CA ASP A 123 -7.41 -4.76 -6.33
C ASP A 123 -8.81 -4.16 -6.54
N LYS A 124 -9.21 -4.03 -7.81
CA LYS A 124 -10.51 -3.47 -8.22
C LYS A 124 -11.70 -4.44 -8.02
N ARG A 125 -11.44 -5.72 -7.83
CA ARG A 125 -12.43 -6.79 -7.64
C ARG A 125 -12.67 -7.11 -6.15
N GLY A 126 -12.01 -6.39 -5.25
CA GLY A 126 -12.20 -6.43 -3.80
C GLY A 126 -11.19 -7.28 -3.04
N GLY A 127 -10.17 -7.85 -3.68
CA GLY A 127 -9.07 -8.50 -2.99
C GLY A 127 -8.17 -7.48 -2.30
N GLU A 128 -7.74 -7.81 -1.08
CA GLU A 128 -6.98 -6.90 -0.23
C GLU A 128 -6.02 -7.68 0.68
N THR A 129 -4.76 -7.21 0.77
CA THR A 129 -3.73 -7.78 1.64
C THR A 129 -2.96 -6.67 2.33
N ALA A 130 -2.73 -6.80 3.64
CA ALA A 130 -1.95 -5.86 4.43
C ALA A 130 -0.70 -6.51 5.05
N ARG A 131 0.36 -5.71 5.22
CA ARG A 131 1.59 -6.07 5.94
C ARG A 131 2.00 -4.96 6.88
N THR A 132 2.30 -5.33 8.12
CA THR A 132 2.67 -4.38 9.19
C THR A 132 4.11 -4.56 9.63
N PHE A 133 4.77 -3.45 9.98
CA PHE A 133 6.16 -3.40 10.42
C PHE A 133 6.31 -2.48 11.63
N PRO A 134 6.86 -2.95 12.76
CA PRO A 134 7.23 -2.08 13.85
C PRO A 134 8.51 -1.32 13.50
N ILE A 135 8.51 -0.01 13.70
CA ILE A 135 9.70 0.84 13.56
C ILE A 135 10.02 1.53 14.89
N VAL A 136 11.31 1.73 15.17
CA VAL A 136 11.76 2.42 16.38
C VAL A 136 12.21 3.83 16.02
N VAL A 137 11.45 4.84 16.44
CA VAL A 137 11.85 6.24 16.31
C VAL A 137 12.51 6.69 17.60
N THR A 138 13.75 7.15 17.49
CA THR A 138 14.56 7.65 18.61
C THR A 138 14.50 9.17 18.71
N GLU A 139 14.82 9.72 19.87
CA GLU A 139 14.82 11.17 20.08
C GLU A 139 15.75 11.89 19.07
N ALA A 140 15.25 13.02 18.56
CA ALA A 140 16.05 13.95 17.78
C ALA A 140 17.10 14.64 18.69
N PRO A 141 18.26 15.04 18.16
CA PRO A 141 19.25 15.77 18.95
C PRO A 141 18.66 17.09 19.45
N ARG A 142 18.78 17.35 20.76
CA ARG A 142 18.39 18.66 21.33
C ARG A 142 19.46 19.70 20.95
N ILE A 143 19.11 20.66 20.09
CA ILE A 143 19.97 21.83 19.86
C ILE A 143 19.81 22.78 21.06
N MET A 144 20.74 22.72 22.00
CA MET A 144 20.78 23.68 23.10
C MET A 144 21.28 25.04 22.58
N ARG A 145 20.37 25.99 22.37
CA ARG A 145 20.74 27.40 22.23
C ARG A 145 21.02 27.96 23.61
N ILE A 146 22.30 28.06 23.91
CA ILE A 146 22.80 28.91 24.98
C ILE A 146 22.19 30.31 24.82
N ARG A 147 21.40 30.76 25.81
CA ARG A 147 20.99 32.16 25.95
C ARG A 147 21.52 32.65 27.30
N GLY A 148 22.62 33.39 27.26
CA GLY A 148 23.24 33.99 28.44
C GLY A 148 24.63 34.53 28.12
N ARG A 149 25.04 35.60 28.81
CA ARG A 149 26.46 35.99 28.87
C ARG A 149 27.19 34.92 29.66
N TYR A 150 27.85 33.99 29.00
CA TYR A 150 28.84 33.18 29.69
C TYR A 150 30.11 34.02 29.86
N GLN A 151 30.46 34.34 31.10
CA GLN A 151 31.85 34.61 31.44
C GLN A 151 32.57 33.26 31.36
N PHE A 152 33.29 33.03 30.27
CA PHE A 152 34.35 32.04 30.28
C PHE A 152 35.46 32.61 31.17
N ALA A 153 35.56 32.15 32.41
CA ALA A 153 36.80 32.29 33.18
C ALA A 153 37.82 31.35 32.55
N ALA A 154 38.49 31.82 31.49
CA ALA A 154 39.69 31.19 31.00
C ALA A 154 40.79 31.44 32.05
N LEU A 155 40.98 30.50 32.98
CA LEU A 155 42.24 30.40 33.70
C LEU A 155 43.27 29.79 32.75
N PHE A 156 43.78 30.63 31.85
CA PHE A 156 45.08 30.43 31.24
C PHE A 156 45.89 31.66 31.62
N GLU A 157 46.84 31.49 32.53
CA GLU A 157 47.83 32.53 32.80
C GLU A 157 48.48 32.94 31.47
N GLY A 158 48.25 34.19 31.08
CA GLY A 158 49.04 34.84 30.03
C GLY A 158 48.43 34.98 28.62
N TYR A 159 47.23 34.46 28.32
CA TYR A 159 46.65 34.61 26.95
C TYR A 159 45.35 35.41 26.92
N ARG A 160 45.36 36.54 26.19
CA ARG A 160 44.14 37.29 25.84
C ARG A 160 43.52 36.66 24.59
N VAL A 161 42.29 36.17 24.70
CA VAL A 161 41.46 35.77 23.56
C VAL A 161 40.52 36.93 23.23
N SER A 162 40.56 37.42 21.99
CA SER A 162 39.63 38.44 21.49
C SER A 162 38.81 37.84 20.36
N PHE A 163 37.50 38.11 20.36
CA PHE A 163 36.60 37.75 19.26
C PHE A 163 36.30 39.00 18.44
N PRO A 164 36.42 38.96 17.10
CA PRO A 164 35.92 40.03 16.26
C PRO A 164 34.38 39.98 16.28
N PHE A 165 33.76 41.11 16.60
CA PHE A 165 32.37 41.38 16.26
C PHE A 165 32.31 42.03 14.87
#